data_AF-A0A183H6S5-F1
#
_entry.id   AF-A0A183H6S5-F1
#
_cell.length_a   1.000
_cell.length_b   1.000
_cell.length_c   1.000
_cell.angle_alpha   90.00
_cell.angle_beta   90.00
_cell.angle_gamma   90.00
#
_symmetry.space_group_name_H-M   'P 1'
#
loop_
_entity.id
_entity.type
_entity.pdbx_description
1 polymer ?
#
loop_
_entity_poly.entity_id
_entity_poly.type
_entity_poly.pdbx_seq_one_letter_code
_entity_poly.pdbx_strand_id
1 'polypeptide(L)'
;MSVDGTTALKSLNNIYNSIHNFIALAEKGNGSDIALKLRYIEASLEQFKESVDSASDITGNEIHQRAKIADLNRRIALKDNLINSIFLQTIEMPFPFICNCAILSPNVASFVDAKPFSLPFCRQAKDSTSISAEVINSWWQVERMFDFENIGFTHARDGVKYLICANCDDGPVGYLCPVTKAHFVAVCRVKQE
;
A
#
# COMPACT_ATOMS: atom_id res chain seq x y z
N MET A 1 -22.76 -1.16 18.02
CA MET A 1 -24.04 -1.08 18.75
C MET A 1 -25.15 -1.11 17.70
N SER A 2 -25.86 -2.23 17.58
CA SER A 2 -27.01 -2.42 16.68
C SER A 2 -28.16 -2.92 17.55
N VAL A 3 -28.76 -2.00 18.30
CA VAL A 3 -29.86 -2.31 19.23
C VAL A 3 -31.20 -2.33 18.45
N ASP A 4 -31.30 -1.53 17.39
CA ASP A 4 -32.56 -1.26 16.68
C ASP A 4 -32.95 -2.37 15.70
N GLY A 5 -31.98 -2.96 14.98
CA GLY A 5 -32.24 -4.06 14.05
C GLY A 5 -32.79 -5.32 14.73
N THR A 6 -32.34 -5.58 15.97
CA THR A 6 -32.85 -6.70 16.79
C THR A 6 -34.31 -6.54 17.20
N THR A 7 -34.80 -5.30 17.33
CA THR A 7 -36.17 -5.00 17.76
C THR A 7 -37.15 -5.18 16.60
N ALA A 8 -36.83 -4.65 15.43
CA ALA A 8 -37.62 -4.85 14.22
C ALA A 8 -37.76 -6.35 13.86
N LEU A 9 -36.67 -7.12 14.00
CA LEU A 9 -36.66 -8.56 13.71
C LEU A 9 -37.55 -9.36 14.69
N LYS A 10 -37.57 -8.98 15.97
CA LYS A 10 -38.47 -9.56 16.98
C LYS A 10 -39.93 -9.23 16.69
N SER A 11 -40.23 -7.98 16.35
CA SER A 11 -41.60 -7.54 15.98
C SER A 11 -42.11 -8.29 14.74
N LEU A 12 -41.26 -8.49 13.72
CA LEU A 12 -41.61 -9.26 12.52
C LEU A 12 -41.92 -10.73 12.85
N ASN A 13 -41.12 -11.36 13.72
CA ASN A 13 -41.36 -12.74 14.15
C ASN A 13 -42.68 -12.88 14.94
N ASN A 14 -43.02 -11.87 15.74
CA ASN A 14 -44.29 -11.83 16.47
C ASN A 14 -45.49 -11.67 15.52
N ILE A 15 -45.37 -10.85 14.48
CA ILE A 15 -46.39 -10.73 13.41
C ILE A 15 -46.57 -12.06 12.69
N TYR A 16 -45.48 -12.71 12.28
CA TYR A 16 -45.52 -14.02 11.62
C TYR A 16 -46.28 -15.06 12.45
N ASN A 17 -45.94 -15.20 13.73
CA ASN A 17 -46.61 -16.12 14.65
C ASN A 17 -48.10 -15.77 14.83
N SER A 18 -48.44 -14.48 14.84
CA SER A 18 -49.82 -14.01 14.98
C SER A 18 -50.67 -14.32 13.76
N ILE A 19 -50.12 -14.11 12.56
CA ILE A 19 -50.75 -14.46 11.29
C ILE A 19 -50.91 -15.99 11.17
N HIS A 20 -49.88 -16.75 11.54
CA HIS A 20 -49.93 -18.22 11.52
C HIS A 20 -51.04 -18.77 12.44
N ASN A 21 -51.15 -18.22 13.66
CA ASN A 21 -52.20 -18.59 14.61
C ASN A 21 -53.60 -18.18 14.11
N PHE A 22 -53.71 -17.02 13.46
CA PHE A 22 -54.96 -16.56 12.87
C PHE A 22 -55.47 -17.49 11.76
N ILE A 23 -54.60 -17.91 10.84
CA ILE A 23 -54.92 -18.84 9.76
C ILE A 23 -55.43 -20.17 10.35
N ALA A 24 -54.71 -20.73 11.32
CA ALA A 24 -55.10 -22.00 11.97
C ALA A 24 -56.45 -21.95 12.71
N LEU A 25 -56.86 -20.77 13.20
CA LEU A 25 -58.17 -20.56 13.85
C LEU A 25 -59.29 -20.33 12.84
N ALA A 26 -59.01 -19.61 11.76
CA ALA A 26 -59.95 -19.38 10.66
C ALA A 26 -60.33 -20.70 9.97
N GLU A 27 -59.35 -21.59 9.75
CA GLU A 27 -59.57 -22.93 9.19
C GLU A 27 -60.46 -23.82 10.09
N LYS A 28 -60.44 -23.59 11.41
CA LYS A 28 -61.24 -24.33 12.39
C LYS A 28 -62.64 -23.74 12.63
N GLY A 29 -63.01 -22.65 11.93
CA GLY A 29 -64.34 -22.04 11.99
C GLY A 29 -64.65 -21.22 13.25
N ASN A 30 -63.63 -20.82 14.02
CA ASN A 30 -63.81 -20.10 15.28
C ASN A 30 -63.98 -18.57 15.06
N GLY A 31 -65.14 -18.18 14.53
CA GLY A 31 -65.40 -16.82 14.04
C GLY A 31 -65.37 -15.69 15.09
N SER A 32 -65.68 -15.98 16.35
CA SER A 32 -65.72 -14.96 17.43
C SER A 32 -64.35 -14.39 17.81
N ASP A 33 -63.26 -15.11 17.52
CA ASP A 33 -61.89 -14.74 17.87
C ASP A 33 -61.18 -13.95 16.76
N ILE A 34 -61.71 -14.01 15.54
CA ILE A 34 -61.09 -13.46 14.31
C ILE A 34 -60.95 -11.93 14.39
N ALA A 35 -61.98 -11.23 14.86
CA ALA A 35 -61.97 -9.76 14.93
C ALA A 35 -60.99 -9.21 15.97
N LEU A 36 -60.76 -9.91 17.08
CA LEU A 36 -59.78 -9.53 18.09
C LEU A 36 -58.35 -9.77 17.60
N LYS A 37 -58.12 -10.88 16.90
CA LYS A 37 -56.80 -11.22 16.34
C LYS A 37 -56.41 -10.30 15.18
N LEU A 38 -57.36 -9.87 14.35
CA LEU A 38 -57.11 -8.86 13.31
C LEU A 38 -56.64 -7.53 13.92
N ARG A 39 -57.31 -7.05 14.98
CA ARG A 39 -56.87 -5.85 15.71
C ARG A 39 -55.48 -5.99 16.33
N TYR A 40 -55.14 -7.19 16.82
CA TYR A 40 -53.81 -7.47 17.37
C TYR A 40 -52.71 -7.45 16.29
N ILE A 41 -52.99 -8.00 15.11
CA ILE A 41 -52.07 -7.96 13.96
C ILE A 41 -51.87 -6.52 13.50
N GLU A 42 -52.93 -5.73 13.42
CA GLU A 42 -52.88 -4.30 13.05
C GLU A 42 -52.00 -3.50 14.03
N ALA A 43 -52.20 -3.69 15.34
CA ALA A 43 -51.36 -3.05 16.36
C ALA A 43 -49.88 -3.49 16.26
N SER A 44 -49.63 -4.77 15.96
CA SER A 44 -48.27 -5.30 15.81
C SER A 44 -47.59 -4.74 14.55
N LEU A 45 -48.34 -4.52 13.46
CA LEU A 45 -47.86 -3.89 12.24
C LEU A 45 -47.49 -2.42 12.45
N GLU A 46 -48.30 -1.67 13.21
CA GLU A 46 -47.97 -0.27 13.54
C GLU A 46 -46.69 -0.19 14.39
N GLN A 47 -46.55 -1.07 15.38
CA GLN A 47 -45.33 -1.12 16.20
C GLN A 47 -44.09 -1.51 15.37
N PHE A 48 -44.24 -2.38 14.38
CA PHE A 48 -43.16 -2.73 13.46
C PHE A 48 -42.77 -1.54 12.56
N LYS A 49 -43.76 -0.82 12.02
CA LYS A 49 -43.54 0.39 11.22
C LYS A 49 -42.76 1.45 12.00
N GLU A 50 -43.15 1.75 13.24
CA GLU A 50 -42.41 2.68 14.11
C GLU A 50 -40.97 2.21 14.38
N SER A 51 -40.76 0.90 14.55
CA SER A 51 -39.43 0.30 14.73
C SER A 51 -38.55 0.43 13.48
N VAL A 52 -39.14 0.38 12.29
CA VAL A 52 -38.43 0.56 11.02
C VAL A 52 -38.12 2.04 10.77
N ASP A 53 -39.08 2.92 11.05
CA ASP A 53 -38.90 4.38 10.90
C ASP A 53 -37.80 4.91 11.84
N SER A 54 -37.72 4.38 13.07
CA SER A 54 -36.65 4.70 14.02
C SER A 54 -35.28 4.11 13.64
N ALA A 55 -35.24 2.99 12.91
CA ALA A 55 -33.99 2.40 12.40
C ALA A 55 -33.43 3.12 11.15
N SER A 56 -34.16 4.10 10.60
CA SER A 56 -33.91 4.67 9.27
C SER A 56 -32.81 5.72 9.17
N ASP A 57 -32.13 6.11 10.26
CA ASP A 57 -30.97 7.01 10.15
C ASP A 57 -29.68 6.31 9.64
N ILE A 58 -29.88 5.33 8.75
CA ILE A 58 -28.82 4.69 7.97
C ILE A 58 -28.22 5.73 7.01
N THR A 59 -29.04 6.61 6.42
CA THR A 59 -28.58 7.63 5.47
C THR A 59 -27.76 8.73 6.15
N GLY A 60 -28.15 9.22 7.33
CA GLY A 60 -27.34 10.20 8.07
C GLY A 60 -26.02 9.61 8.56
N ASN A 61 -26.03 8.35 9.01
CA ASN A 61 -24.80 7.64 9.36
C ASN A 61 -23.90 7.41 8.13
N GLU A 62 -24.46 7.08 6.96
CA GLU A 62 -23.70 6.95 5.71
C GLU A 62 -23.06 8.29 5.32
N ILE A 63 -23.81 9.40 5.37
CA ILE A 63 -23.27 10.74 5.08
C ILE A 63 -22.17 11.11 6.06
N HIS A 64 -22.36 10.86 7.35
CA HIS A 64 -21.37 11.10 8.38
C HIS A 64 -20.08 10.26 8.16
N GLN A 65 -20.23 8.99 7.84
CA GLN A 65 -19.10 8.10 7.54
C GLN A 65 -18.38 8.53 6.26
N ARG A 66 -19.10 8.90 5.20
CA ARG A 66 -18.51 9.43 3.96
C ARG A 66 -17.71 10.72 4.23
N ALA A 67 -18.25 11.64 5.03
CA ALA A 67 -17.54 12.85 5.43
C ALA A 67 -16.27 12.55 6.22
N LYS A 68 -16.32 11.58 7.15
CA LYS A 68 -15.15 11.13 7.93
C LYS A 68 -14.08 10.48 7.05
N ILE A 69 -14.49 9.65 6.08
CA ILE A 69 -13.57 9.04 5.10
C ILE A 69 -12.91 10.12 4.24
N ALA A 70 -13.68 11.12 3.78
CA ALA A 70 -13.13 12.24 3.01
C ALA A 70 -12.10 13.05 3.82
N ASP A 71 -12.36 13.33 5.10
CA ASP A 71 -11.40 14.01 5.98
C ASP A 71 -10.14 13.17 6.19
N LEU A 72 -10.28 11.85 6.43
CA LEU A 72 -9.14 10.95 6.58
C LEU A 72 -8.28 10.91 5.31
N ASN A 73 -8.90 10.81 4.12
CA ASN A 73 -8.18 10.83 2.85
C ASN A 73 -7.45 12.16 2.63
N ARG A 74 -8.05 13.29 3.02
CA ARG A 74 -7.37 14.60 2.99
C ARG A 74 -6.15 14.62 3.91
N ARG A 75 -6.25 14.07 5.13
CA ARG A 75 -5.11 13.98 6.06
C ARG A 75 -4.02 13.07 5.53
N ILE A 76 -4.37 11.95 4.89
CA ILE A 76 -3.40 11.05 4.25
C ILE A 76 -2.66 11.82 3.14
N ALA A 77 -3.38 12.51 2.24
CA ALA A 77 -2.74 13.31 1.20
C ALA A 77 -1.82 14.41 1.76
N LEU A 78 -2.20 15.08 2.85
CA LEU A 78 -1.33 16.04 3.54
C LEU A 78 -0.09 15.37 4.15
N LYS A 79 -0.25 14.17 4.74
CA LYS A 79 0.87 13.38 5.25
C LYS A 79 1.78 12.90 4.13
N ASP A 80 1.25 12.44 3.01
CA ASP A 80 2.04 12.03 1.85
C ASP A 80 2.82 13.21 1.29
N ASN A 81 2.20 14.39 1.20
CA ASN A 81 2.88 15.61 0.81
C ASN A 81 3.97 16.02 1.81
N LEU A 82 3.74 15.86 3.12
CA LEU A 82 4.76 16.09 4.15
C LEU A 82 5.88 15.06 4.10
N ILE A 83 5.56 13.79 3.87
CA ILE A 83 6.54 12.72 3.69
C ILE A 83 7.37 13.01 2.44
N ASN A 84 6.74 13.45 1.35
CA ASN A 84 7.43 13.86 0.13
C ASN A 84 8.25 15.12 0.37
N SER A 85 7.75 16.12 1.11
CA SER A 85 8.51 17.34 1.38
C SER A 85 9.67 17.07 2.33
N ILE A 86 9.50 16.20 3.32
CA ILE A 86 10.59 15.70 4.15
C ILE A 86 11.52 14.90 3.27
N PHE A 87 11.06 13.99 2.41
CA PHE A 87 11.93 13.25 1.51
C PHE A 87 12.75 14.21 0.64
N LEU A 88 12.13 15.26 0.08
CA LEU A 88 12.73 16.34 -0.72
C LEU A 88 13.68 17.25 0.09
N GLN A 89 13.35 17.60 1.33
CA GLN A 89 14.19 18.41 2.23
C GLN A 89 15.30 17.59 2.88
N THR A 90 15.08 16.29 3.03
CA THR A 90 16.08 15.28 3.40
C THR A 90 16.75 14.73 2.14
N ILE A 91 16.55 15.31 0.94
CA ILE A 91 17.49 15.13 -0.18
C ILE A 91 18.74 15.96 0.14
N GLU A 92 19.45 15.54 1.19
CA GLU A 92 20.67 14.85 0.86
C GLU A 92 20.22 13.46 0.41
N MET A 93 20.25 13.18 -0.91
CA MET A 93 20.19 11.81 -1.42
C MET A 93 20.90 10.91 -0.38
N PRO A 94 20.40 9.74 0.06
CA PRO A 94 21.19 8.94 1.02
C PRO A 94 22.54 8.47 0.44
N PHE A 95 22.86 8.87 -0.80
CA PHE A 95 23.98 8.45 -1.60
C PHE A 95 24.47 9.53 -2.59
N PRO A 96 24.87 10.77 -2.23
CA PRO A 96 26.02 11.30 -2.93
C PRO A 96 27.19 10.42 -2.48
N PHE A 97 27.88 9.86 -3.46
CA PHE A 97 29.29 9.56 -3.32
C PHE A 97 29.93 10.69 -2.50
N ILE A 98 30.44 10.39 -1.30
CA ILE A 98 30.99 11.41 -0.40
C ILE A 98 32.26 11.99 -1.04
N CYS A 99 32.90 11.22 -1.92
CA CYS A 99 34.04 11.61 -2.74
C CYS A 99 33.57 12.32 -4.04
N ASN A 100 34.07 13.52 -4.36
CA ASN A 100 33.91 14.16 -5.68
C ASN A 100 34.93 13.60 -6.70
N CYS A 101 35.15 12.28 -6.68
CA CYS A 101 36.16 11.65 -7.52
C CYS A 101 35.62 11.39 -8.91
N ALA A 102 36.35 11.86 -9.93
CA ALA A 102 36.05 11.53 -11.31
C ALA A 102 36.22 10.02 -11.52
N ILE A 103 35.16 9.34 -11.95
CA ILE A 103 35.19 7.89 -12.23
C ILE A 103 35.23 7.60 -13.73
N LEU A 104 34.73 8.50 -14.57
CA LEU A 104 34.63 8.36 -16.01
C LEU A 104 34.87 9.69 -16.70
N SER A 105 35.62 9.66 -17.79
CA SER A 105 35.74 10.77 -18.72
C SER A 105 34.53 10.84 -19.67
N PRO A 106 34.21 11.99 -20.27
CA PRO A 106 33.13 12.09 -21.24
C PRO A 106 33.32 11.12 -22.42
N ASN A 107 32.22 10.59 -22.95
CA ASN A 107 32.16 9.71 -24.14
C ASN A 107 32.84 8.33 -24.01
N VAL A 108 33.25 7.90 -22.81
CA VAL A 108 33.83 6.56 -22.61
C VAL A 108 32.80 5.49 -22.23
N ALA A 109 31.54 5.89 -22.02
CA ALA A 109 30.45 5.04 -21.60
C ALA A 109 29.22 5.20 -22.51
N SER A 110 28.47 4.11 -22.67
CA SER A 110 27.19 4.09 -23.40
C SER A 110 26.03 3.95 -22.43
N PHE A 111 24.97 4.73 -22.62
CA PHE A 111 23.77 4.61 -21.79
C PHE A 111 22.99 3.33 -22.12
N VAL A 112 22.54 2.63 -21.09
CA VAL A 112 21.72 1.41 -21.19
C VAL A 112 20.55 1.54 -20.22
N ASP A 113 19.33 1.48 -20.74
CA ASP A 113 18.10 1.42 -19.98
C ASP A 113 17.47 0.02 -20.00
N ALA A 114 16.32 -0.12 -19.33
CA ALA A 114 15.52 -1.35 -19.29
C ALA A 114 16.31 -2.62 -18.90
N LYS A 115 17.40 -2.46 -18.14
CA LYS A 115 18.26 -3.55 -17.68
C LYS A 115 18.14 -3.69 -16.15
N PRO A 116 17.16 -4.44 -15.63
CA PRO A 116 16.99 -4.61 -14.21
C PRO A 116 18.15 -5.42 -13.63
N PHE A 117 18.82 -4.86 -12.62
CA PHE A 117 19.79 -5.58 -11.82
C PHE A 117 19.69 -5.16 -10.35
N SER A 118 19.74 -6.15 -9.45
CA SER A 118 19.66 -5.94 -8.00
C SER A 118 21.04 -5.57 -7.48
N LEU A 119 21.24 -4.29 -7.17
CA LEU A 119 22.49 -3.75 -6.65
C LEU A 119 22.38 -3.58 -5.12
N PRO A 120 23.33 -4.11 -4.33
CA PRO A 120 23.36 -3.88 -2.89
C PRO A 120 23.40 -2.39 -2.55
N PHE A 121 22.74 -1.99 -1.46
CA PHE A 121 22.91 -0.63 -0.94
C PHE A 121 24.36 -0.39 -0.49
N CYS A 122 24.90 0.82 -0.71
CA CYS A 122 26.28 1.12 -0.28
C CYS A 122 26.48 1.01 1.24
N ARG A 123 25.41 1.12 2.03
CA ARG A 123 25.44 0.87 3.46
C ARG A 123 24.46 -0.23 3.80
N GLN A 124 24.98 -1.28 4.42
CA GLN A 124 24.19 -2.38 4.96
C GLN A 124 23.89 -2.10 6.44
N ALA A 125 22.75 -2.57 6.94
CA ALA A 125 22.44 -2.48 8.36
C ALA A 125 23.46 -3.31 9.16
N LYS A 126 23.98 -2.75 10.25
CA LYS A 126 24.76 -3.54 11.20
C LYS A 126 23.81 -4.60 11.77
N ASP A 127 24.22 -5.86 11.73
CA ASP A 127 23.51 -7.04 12.25
C ASP A 127 22.41 -7.64 11.36
N SER A 128 22.28 -7.25 10.09
CA SER A 128 21.39 -7.96 9.16
C SER A 128 22.03 -9.25 8.62
N THR A 129 21.31 -10.36 8.73
CA THR A 129 21.69 -11.65 8.10
C THR A 129 21.48 -11.67 6.59
N SER A 130 20.75 -10.70 6.05
CA SER A 130 20.50 -10.53 4.61
C SER A 130 21.15 -9.25 4.08
N ILE A 131 21.59 -9.31 2.82
CA ILE A 131 22.06 -8.16 2.06
C ILE A 131 20.83 -7.44 1.51
N SER A 132 20.67 -6.18 1.90
CA SER A 132 19.62 -5.31 1.36
C SER A 132 20.10 -4.71 0.04
N ALA A 133 19.24 -4.75 -0.98
CA ALA A 133 19.53 -4.33 -2.35
C ALA A 133 18.35 -3.60 -2.98
N GLU A 134 18.61 -2.81 -4.02
CA GLU A 134 17.62 -2.14 -4.85
C GLU A 134 17.74 -2.56 -6.31
N VAL A 135 16.61 -2.55 -7.03
CA VAL A 135 16.60 -2.84 -8.47
C VAL A 135 16.83 -1.55 -9.25
N ILE A 136 17.92 -1.50 -10.00
CA ILE A 136 18.30 -0.38 -10.86
C ILE A 136 18.13 -0.80 -12.32
N ASN A 137 17.59 0.11 -13.13
CA ASN A 137 17.26 -0.14 -14.54
C ASN A 137 18.12 0.65 -15.54
N SER A 138 18.79 1.73 -15.08
CA SER A 138 19.51 2.66 -15.93
C SER A 138 21.00 2.70 -15.57
N TRP A 139 21.85 2.50 -16.56
CA TRP A 139 23.27 2.23 -16.39
C TRP A 139 24.11 2.97 -17.43
N TRP A 140 25.34 3.30 -17.03
CA TRP A 140 26.45 3.56 -17.95
C TRP A 140 27.22 2.27 -18.16
N GLN A 141 27.23 1.77 -19.38
CA GLN A 141 28.04 0.63 -19.79
C GLN A 141 29.42 1.09 -20.23
N VAL A 142 30.45 0.51 -19.63
CA VAL A 142 31.86 0.75 -19.95
C VAL A 142 32.50 -0.57 -20.39
N GLU A 143 33.12 -0.55 -21.57
CA GLU A 143 33.64 -1.77 -22.18
C GLU A 143 34.93 -2.24 -21.52
N ARG A 144 35.89 -1.34 -21.30
CA ARG A 144 37.23 -1.71 -20.80
C ARG A 144 37.49 -1.10 -19.43
N MET A 145 38.17 -1.86 -18.59
CA MET A 145 38.52 -1.40 -17.23
C MET A 145 39.45 -0.18 -17.22
N PHE A 146 40.22 0.04 -18.29
CA PHE A 146 41.15 1.16 -18.44
C PHE A 146 40.47 2.47 -18.85
N ASP A 147 39.18 2.44 -19.18
CA ASP A 147 38.40 3.64 -19.48
C ASP A 147 37.87 4.32 -18.20
N PHE A 148 38.10 3.70 -17.03
CA PHE A 148 37.82 4.30 -15.73
C PHE A 148 39.02 5.10 -15.21
N GLU A 149 38.71 6.20 -14.52
CA GLU A 149 39.71 7.06 -13.88
C GLU A 149 40.02 6.55 -12.45
N ASN A 150 39.05 6.60 -11.54
CA ASN A 150 39.23 6.27 -10.11
C ASN A 150 38.21 5.21 -9.62
N ILE A 151 38.23 4.02 -10.21
CA ILE A 151 37.35 2.91 -9.82
C ILE A 151 38.12 1.74 -9.18
N GLY A 152 37.57 1.20 -8.09
CA GLY A 152 38.00 -0.03 -7.46
C GLY A 152 37.03 -1.19 -7.72
N PHE A 153 37.48 -2.42 -7.45
CA PHE A 153 36.66 -3.62 -7.56
C PHE A 153 36.65 -4.38 -6.24
N THR A 154 35.47 -4.83 -5.81
CA THR A 154 35.36 -5.71 -4.65
C THR A 154 35.89 -7.11 -4.97
N HIS A 155 36.19 -7.87 -3.92
CA HIS A 155 36.26 -9.32 -4.04
C HIS A 155 34.93 -9.88 -4.57
N ALA A 156 35.02 -10.93 -5.39
CA ALA A 156 33.83 -11.58 -5.91
C ALA A 156 33.08 -12.27 -4.77
N ARG A 157 31.82 -11.88 -4.55
CA ARG A 157 30.86 -12.64 -3.74
C ARG A 157 29.78 -13.15 -4.68
N ASP A 158 29.46 -14.44 -4.59
CA ASP A 158 28.49 -15.12 -5.45
C ASP A 158 28.77 -14.92 -6.96
N GLY A 159 30.04 -14.82 -7.32
CA GLY A 159 30.49 -14.66 -8.72
C GLY A 159 30.36 -13.24 -9.29
N VAL A 160 29.87 -12.26 -8.52
CA VAL A 160 29.74 -10.87 -8.94
C VAL A 160 30.80 -10.02 -8.25
N LYS A 161 31.51 -9.21 -9.05
CA LYS A 161 32.37 -8.13 -8.54
C LYS A 161 31.63 -6.81 -8.64
N TYR A 162 31.70 -6.01 -7.59
CA TYR A 162 31.10 -4.69 -7.56
C TYR A 162 32.15 -3.59 -7.74
N LEU A 163 31.71 -2.46 -8.27
CA LEU A 163 32.53 -1.26 -8.51
C LEU A 163 32.42 -0.32 -7.29
N ILE A 164 33.53 0.24 -6.82
CA ILE A 164 33.61 1.15 -5.65
C ILE A 164 34.49 2.38 -5.95
N CYS A 165 34.37 3.49 -5.19
CA CYS A 165 35.31 4.63 -5.27
C CYS A 165 36.72 4.11 -4.97
N ALA A 166 37.69 4.34 -5.86
CA ALA A 166 39.09 4.01 -5.52
C ALA A 166 39.66 4.90 -4.41
N ASN A 167 39.04 6.06 -4.15
CA ASN A 167 39.58 7.06 -3.23
C ASN A 167 38.98 6.97 -1.82
N CYS A 168 37.69 6.65 -1.68
CA CYS A 168 37.04 6.56 -0.37
C CYS A 168 36.43 5.18 -0.06
N ASP A 169 36.59 4.21 -0.96
CA ASP A 169 36.02 2.86 -0.86
C ASP A 169 34.50 2.79 -0.70
N ASP A 170 33.78 3.91 -0.86
CA ASP A 170 32.32 3.90 -0.87
C ASP A 170 31.80 3.21 -2.13
N GLY A 171 30.80 2.35 -1.93
CA GLY A 171 30.11 1.66 -3.00
C GLY A 171 29.20 0.55 -2.46
N PRO A 172 28.51 -0.17 -3.33
CA PRO A 172 28.80 -0.29 -4.75
C PRO A 172 28.15 0.81 -5.61
N VAL A 173 28.91 1.37 -6.56
CA VAL A 173 28.38 2.27 -7.61
C VAL A 173 27.94 1.53 -8.87
N GLY A 174 28.25 0.24 -8.95
CA GLY A 174 27.98 -0.58 -10.11
C GLY A 174 28.50 -1.99 -9.96
N TYR A 175 28.51 -2.74 -11.06
CA TYR A 175 28.94 -4.12 -11.09
C TYR A 175 29.64 -4.51 -12.39
N LEU A 176 30.45 -5.56 -12.32
CA LEU A 176 31.00 -6.26 -13.47
C LEU A 176 30.09 -7.42 -13.84
N CYS A 177 29.52 -7.40 -15.04
CA CYS A 177 28.66 -8.49 -15.49
C CYS A 177 29.48 -9.79 -15.63
N PRO A 178 29.11 -10.88 -14.93
CA PRO A 178 29.89 -12.12 -14.98
C PRO A 178 29.89 -12.77 -16.37
N VAL A 179 28.83 -12.54 -17.16
CA VAL A 179 28.62 -13.11 -18.49
C VAL A 179 29.34 -12.29 -19.57
N THR A 180 28.98 -11.01 -19.73
CA THR A 180 29.51 -10.19 -20.84
C THR A 180 30.88 -9.58 -20.53
N LYS A 181 31.32 -9.60 -19.27
CA LYS A 181 32.50 -8.88 -18.77
C LYS A 181 32.45 -7.35 -18.98
N ALA A 182 31.28 -6.82 -19.34
CA ALA A 182 31.06 -5.38 -19.40
C ALA A 182 30.82 -4.82 -17.99
N HIS A 183 31.22 -3.57 -17.80
CA HIS A 183 31.09 -2.85 -16.53
C HIS A 183 29.85 -1.97 -16.61
N PHE A 184 29.04 -1.98 -15.55
CA PHE A 184 27.82 -1.19 -15.49
C PHE A 184 27.85 -0.30 -14.25
N VAL A 185 27.80 1.01 -14.45
CA VAL A 185 27.73 2.02 -13.39
C VAL A 185 26.30 2.53 -13.28
N ALA A 186 25.73 2.52 -12.09
CA ALA A 186 24.36 2.95 -11.87
C ALA A 186 24.24 4.48 -11.99
N VAL A 187 23.33 4.94 -12.87
CA VAL A 187 23.15 6.38 -13.14
C VAL A 187 22.72 7.14 -11.88
N CYS A 188 21.92 6.53 -11.01
CA CYS A 188 21.45 7.14 -9.76
C CYS A 188 22.50 7.17 -8.63
N ARG A 189 23.66 6.52 -8.81
CA ARG A 189 24.72 6.41 -7.80
C ARG A 189 25.89 7.36 -8.05
N VAL A 190 25.86 8.12 -9.14
CA VAL A 190 26.95 8.99 -9.59
C VAL A 190 26.39 10.34 -10.04
N LYS A 191 27.17 11.41 -9.86
CA LYS A 191 26.80 12.75 -10.34
C LYS A 191 27.31 12.95 -11.77
N GLN A 192 26.55 13.68 -12.57
CA GLN A 192 26.97 14.14 -13.90
C GLN A 192 27.25 15.64 -13.80
N GLU A 193 28.41 16.07 -14.30
CA GLU A 193 28.85 17.47 -14.35
C GLU A 193 29.04 17.91 -15.81
#